data_AF-A0AAN2TUJ6-F1
#
_entry.id   AF-A0AAN2TUJ6-F1
#
_cell.length_a   1.000
_cell.length_b   1.000
_cell.length_c   1.000
_cell.angle_alpha   90.00
_cell.angle_beta   90.00
_cell.angle_gamma   90.00
#
_symmetry.space_group_name_H-M   'P 1'
#
loop_
_entity.id
_entity.type
_entity.pdbx_description
1 polymer ?
#
loop_
_entity_poly.entity_id
_entity_poly.type
_entity_poly.pdbx_seq_one_letter_code
_entity_poly.pdbx_strand_id
1 'polypeptide(L)'
;MSILPEKLDQVLGEDIYKREDKSKVNEALNSLEVDVSVTFREFYYYYAGPFWEEFVPFELLDIVDEENNIESYTFISREERGFTKKYLILRRNFSKCCISP
;
A
#
# COMPACT_ATOMS: atom_id res chain seq x y z
N MET A 1 -5.99 11.85 15.56
CA MET A 1 -6.75 11.93 14.30
C MET A 1 -5.97 12.82 13.35
N SER A 2 -5.40 12.24 12.30
CA SER A 2 -4.85 13.00 11.19
C SER A 2 -6.01 13.67 10.47
N ILE A 3 -5.94 14.98 10.28
CA ILE A 3 -6.90 15.73 9.46
C ILE A 3 -6.60 15.32 8.02
N LEU A 4 -7.30 14.30 7.51
CA LEU A 4 -7.31 14.04 6.08
C LEU A 4 -8.00 15.24 5.40
N PRO A 5 -7.55 15.65 4.20
CA PRO A 5 -8.28 16.64 3.42
C PRO A 5 -9.74 16.22 3.26
N GLU A 6 -10.69 17.15 3.41
CA GLU A 6 -12.13 16.85 3.44
C GLU A 6 -12.62 16.03 2.23
N LYS A 7 -12.07 16.30 1.04
CA LYS A 7 -12.37 15.51 -0.17
C LYS A 7 -11.88 14.06 -0.08
N LEU A 8 -10.72 13.83 0.54
CA LEU A 8 -10.16 12.49 0.72
C LEU A 8 -10.97 11.71 1.76
N ASP A 9 -11.41 12.36 2.84
CA ASP A 9 -12.24 11.74 3.86
C ASP A 9 -13.61 11.32 3.30
N GLN A 10 -14.21 12.12 2.42
CA GLN A 10 -15.45 11.77 1.72
C GLN A 10 -15.29 10.54 0.83
N VAL A 11 -14.25 10.51 -0.02
CA VAL A 11 -13.97 9.38 -0.93
C VAL A 11 -13.69 8.10 -0.14
N LEU A 12 -12.79 8.18 0.85
CA LEU A 12 -12.48 7.04 1.73
C LEU A 12 -13.65 6.65 2.64
N GLY A 13 -14.70 7.48 2.72
CA GLY A 13 -15.95 7.22 3.39
C GLY A 13 -16.82 6.18 2.69
N GLU A 14 -16.65 5.99 1.37
CA GLU A 14 -17.43 5.05 0.58
C GLU A 14 -17.16 3.60 0.95
N ASP A 15 -18.20 2.75 0.92
CA ASP A 15 -18.12 1.34 1.32
C ASP A 15 -17.08 0.55 0.49
N ILE A 16 -16.89 0.94 -0.78
CA ILE A 16 -15.92 0.31 -1.68
C ILE A 16 -14.47 0.44 -1.18
N TYR A 17 -14.17 1.46 -0.36
CA TYR A 17 -12.86 1.68 0.21
C TYR A 17 -12.75 1.15 1.64
N LYS A 18 -13.78 0.48 2.19
CA LYS A 18 -13.71 -0.09 3.54
C LYS A 18 -13.15 -1.49 3.51
N ARG A 19 -12.13 -1.76 4.32
CA ARG A 19 -11.60 -3.10 4.45
C ARG A 19 -12.50 -3.98 5.32
N GLU A 20 -13.03 -5.03 4.71
CA GLU A 20 -13.83 -6.04 5.41
C GLU A 20 -12.96 -6.93 6.29
N ASP A 21 -11.92 -7.54 5.69
CA ASP A 21 -11.03 -8.47 6.39
C ASP A 21 -9.69 -7.82 6.74
N LYS A 22 -9.56 -7.50 8.02
CA LYS A 22 -8.41 -6.79 8.57
C LYS A 22 -7.28 -7.72 8.99
N SER A 23 -7.52 -9.04 9.12
CA SER A 23 -6.45 -9.97 9.49
C SER A 23 -5.42 -10.08 8.37
N LYS A 24 -5.90 -10.04 7.12
CA LYS A 24 -5.07 -10.12 5.91
C LYS A 24 -3.98 -9.06 5.82
N VAL A 25 -4.22 -7.86 6.36
CA VAL A 25 -3.19 -6.80 6.40
C VAL A 25 -2.00 -7.23 7.26
N ASN A 26 -2.26 -7.82 8.43
CA ASN A 26 -1.20 -8.30 9.30
C ASN A 26 -0.52 -9.54 8.72
N GLU A 27 -1.27 -10.42 8.06
CA GLU A 27 -0.71 -11.58 7.36
C GLU A 27 0.27 -11.14 6.26
N ALA A 28 -0.11 -10.18 5.41
CA ALA A 28 0.74 -9.62 4.36
C ALA A 28 1.97 -8.86 4.92
N LEU A 29 1.80 -8.10 6.00
CA LEU A 29 2.96 -7.44 6.66
C LEU A 29 3.92 -8.46 7.27
N ASN A 30 3.39 -9.53 7.86
CA ASN A 30 4.18 -10.60 8.47
C ASN A 30 4.90 -11.45 7.39
N SER A 31 4.25 -11.76 6.27
CA SER A 31 4.87 -12.49 5.15
C SER A 31 6.03 -11.70 4.55
N LEU A 32 5.90 -10.38 4.50
CA LEU A 32 6.96 -9.48 4.06
C LEU A 32 8.02 -9.24 5.14
N GLU A 33 7.84 -9.68 6.38
CA GLU A 33 8.78 -9.45 7.49
C GLU A 33 9.22 -7.97 7.60
N VAL A 34 8.28 -7.05 7.39
CA VAL A 34 8.53 -5.60 7.44
C VAL A 34 8.09 -5.00 8.76
N ASP A 35 8.85 -4.02 9.24
CA ASP A 35 8.41 -3.14 10.31
C ASP A 35 7.91 -1.83 9.69
N VAL A 36 6.64 -1.51 9.94
CA VAL A 36 5.96 -0.33 9.36
C VAL A 36 5.47 0.57 10.48
N SER A 37 5.30 1.86 10.17
CA SER A 37 4.72 2.79 11.13
C SER A 37 3.29 2.40 11.51
N VAL A 38 2.88 2.76 12.72
CA VAL A 38 1.50 2.56 13.19
C VAL A 38 0.50 3.20 12.22
N THR A 39 0.80 4.41 11.73
CA THR A 39 -0.05 5.13 10.76
C THR A 39 -0.22 4.36 9.45
N PHE A 40 0.85 3.75 8.93
CA PHE A 40 0.76 2.94 7.71
C PHE A 40 -0.13 1.71 7.94
N ARG A 41 0.07 1.01 9.06
CA ARG A 41 -0.74 -0.14 9.44
C ARG A 41 -2.21 0.26 9.61
N GLU A 42 -2.50 1.34 10.33
CA GLU A 42 -3.86 1.84 10.55
C GLU A 42 -4.55 2.19 9.22
N PHE A 43 -3.84 2.84 8.30
CA PHE A 43 -4.41 3.18 7.00
C PHE A 43 -4.92 1.94 6.26
N TYR A 44 -4.07 0.93 6.07
CA TYR A 44 -4.48 -0.30 5.40
C TYR A 44 -5.42 -1.15 6.25
N TYR A 45 -5.41 -1.02 7.58
CA TYR A 45 -6.37 -1.71 8.45
C TYR A 45 -7.82 -1.23 8.23
N TYR A 46 -8.00 0.04 7.87
CA TYR A 46 -9.34 0.61 7.64
C TYR A 46 -9.73 0.67 6.18
N TYR A 47 -8.77 0.89 5.27
CA TYR A 47 -9.06 1.14 3.87
C TYR A 47 -8.57 0.03 2.94
N ALA A 48 -9.38 -0.28 1.93
CA ALA A 48 -9.11 -1.27 0.88
C ALA A 48 -9.17 -0.65 -0.51
N GLY A 49 -8.41 -1.22 -1.43
CA GLY A 49 -8.41 -0.88 -2.85
C GLY A 49 -7.13 -0.19 -3.30
N PRO A 50 -6.74 -0.37 -4.57
CA PRO A 50 -5.78 0.53 -5.18
C PRO A 50 -6.40 1.92 -5.28
N PHE A 51 -5.67 2.90 -4.79
CA PHE A 51 -6.00 4.30 -4.85
C PHE A 51 -5.46 4.86 -6.16
N TRP A 52 -6.33 5.39 -7.00
CA TRP A 52 -5.98 5.93 -8.32
C TRP A 52 -6.12 7.44 -8.34
N GLU A 53 -5.28 8.10 -9.15
CA GLU A 53 -5.25 9.57 -9.30
C GLU A 53 -6.60 10.18 -9.70
N GLU A 54 -7.49 9.38 -10.30
CA GLU A 54 -8.84 9.77 -10.71
C GLU A 54 -9.76 10.08 -9.52
N PHE A 55 -9.54 9.43 -8.36
CA PHE A 55 -10.42 9.52 -7.19
C PHE A 55 -9.71 10.12 -5.98
N VAL A 56 -8.40 9.98 -5.90
CA VAL A 56 -7.56 10.54 -4.83
C VAL A 56 -6.31 11.17 -5.43
N PRO A 57 -5.65 12.15 -4.79
CA PRO A 57 -4.52 12.85 -5.40
C PRO A 57 -3.20 12.05 -5.45
N PHE A 58 -3.26 10.72 -5.34
CA PHE A 58 -2.09 9.84 -5.32
C PHE A 58 -2.41 8.45 -5.87
N GLU A 59 -1.42 7.81 -6.49
CA GLU A 59 -1.45 6.39 -6.84
C GLU A 59 -0.85 5.56 -5.69
N LEU A 60 -1.63 4.66 -5.10
CA LEU A 60 -1.17 3.79 -4.02
C LEU A 60 -1.79 2.40 -4.17
N LEU A 61 -0.95 1.37 -4.19
CA LEU A 61 -1.39 -0.02 -4.28
C LEU A 61 -2.07 -0.47 -2.98
N ASP A 62 -2.98 -1.44 -3.11
CA ASP A 62 -3.46 -2.19 -1.95
C ASP A 62 -2.36 -3.14 -1.43
N ILE A 63 -2.47 -3.56 -0.17
CA ILE A 63 -1.54 -4.53 0.43
C ILE A 63 -2.04 -5.99 0.38
N VAL A 64 -3.34 -6.20 0.18
CA VAL A 64 -3.99 -7.51 0.19
C VAL A 64 -4.71 -7.78 -1.12
N ASP A 65 -5.55 -6.84 -1.54
CA ASP A 65 -6.46 -6.99 -2.67
C ASP A 65 -5.70 -6.75 -3.98
N GLU A 66 -6.18 -7.33 -5.07
CA GLU A 66 -5.51 -7.41 -6.38
C GLU A 66 -4.31 -8.38 -6.42
N GLU A 67 -4.09 -9.00 -7.57
CA GLU A 67 -2.91 -9.86 -7.83
C GLU A 67 -1.61 -9.05 -7.79
N ASN A 68 -1.68 -7.80 -8.27
CA ASN A 68 -0.57 -6.87 -8.37
C ASN A 68 -0.63 -5.85 -7.23
N ASN A 69 -0.30 -6.30 -6.02
CA ASN A 69 -0.41 -5.54 -4.78
C ASN A 69 0.99 -5.26 -4.17
N ILE A 70 1.04 -4.62 -3.01
CA ILE A 70 2.30 -4.31 -2.32
C ILE A 70 3.09 -5.59 -2.00
N GLU A 71 2.40 -6.66 -1.56
CA GLU A 71 3.05 -7.93 -1.23
C GLU A 71 3.75 -8.54 -2.44
N SER A 72 3.04 -8.73 -3.55
CA SER A 72 3.59 -9.36 -4.74
C SER A 72 4.73 -8.54 -5.37
N TYR A 73 4.57 -7.22 -5.51
CA TYR A 73 5.66 -6.39 -6.05
C TYR A 73 6.87 -6.27 -5.12
N THR A 74 6.65 -6.26 -3.80
CA THR A 74 7.75 -6.27 -2.85
C THR A 74 8.50 -7.59 -2.91
N PHE A 75 7.78 -8.72 -2.98
CA PHE A 75 8.38 -10.04 -3.14
C PHE A 75 9.23 -10.12 -4.41
N ILE A 76 8.67 -9.73 -5.56
CA ILE A 76 9.39 -9.70 -6.85
C ILE A 76 10.64 -8.81 -6.76
N SER A 77 10.54 -7.63 -6.14
CA SER A 77 11.70 -6.72 -6.02
C SER A 77 12.81 -7.27 -5.13
N ARG A 78 12.47 -8.09 -4.13
CA ARG A 78 13.46 -8.78 -3.29
C ARG A 78 14.18 -9.87 -4.08
N GLU A 79 13.42 -10.72 -4.76
CA GLU A 79 13.97 -11.84 -5.51
C GLU A 79 14.78 -11.38 -6.74
N GLU A 80 14.25 -10.44 -7.53
CA GLU A 80 14.89 -10.03 -8.78
C GLU A 80 15.93 -8.92 -8.62
N ARG A 81 15.81 -8.08 -7.58
CA ARG A 81 16.62 -6.85 -7.44
C ARG A 81 17.37 -6.77 -6.11
N GLY A 82 17.25 -7.77 -5.24
CA GLY A 82 17.97 -7.83 -3.97
C GLY A 82 17.53 -6.78 -2.95
N PHE A 83 16.29 -6.29 -3.02
CA PHE A 83 15.79 -5.31 -2.07
C PHE A 83 15.80 -5.89 -0.65
N THR A 84 16.18 -5.08 0.33
CA THR A 84 16.19 -5.51 1.73
C THR A 84 14.78 -5.47 2.34
N LYS A 85 14.58 -6.15 3.47
CA LYS A 85 13.32 -6.12 4.26
C LYS A 85 12.92 -4.73 4.78
N LYS A 86 13.76 -3.70 4.59
CA LYS A 86 13.45 -2.31 4.95
C LYS A 86 12.59 -1.58 3.91
N TYR A 87 12.36 -2.18 2.74
CA TYR A 87 11.66 -1.54 1.63
C TYR A 87 10.34 -2.24 1.30
N LEU A 88 9.35 -1.41 0.94
CA LEU A 88 8.05 -1.80 0.39
C LEU A 88 7.83 -1.10 -0.93
N ILE A 89 7.18 -1.77 -1.88
CA ILE A 89 6.78 -1.20 -3.15
C ILE A 89 5.34 -0.71 -3.03
N LEU A 90 5.13 0.61 -3.04
CA LEU A 90 3.82 1.22 -2.79
C LEU A 90 3.06 1.60 -4.07
N ARG A 91 3.71 1.60 -5.23
CA ARG A 91 3.10 1.99 -6.52
C ARG A 91 3.68 1.17 -7.66
N ARG A 92 2.91 0.98 -8.73
CA ARG A 92 3.30 0.19 -9.91
C ARG A 92 4.47 0.81 -10.69
N ASN A 93 4.65 2.12 -10.61
CA ASN A 93 5.64 2.86 -11.39
C ASN A 93 7.10 2.49 -11.04
N PHE A 94 7.58 1.40 -11.64
CA PHE A 94 8.98 1.00 -11.76
C PHE A 94 9.71 1.74 -12.91
N SER A 95 9.35 2.98 -13.20
CA SER A 95 10.17 3.84 -14.07
C SER A 95 11.36 4.36 -13.27
N LYS A 96 12.54 3.72 -13.47
CA LYS A 96 13.90 4.25 -13.19
C LYS A 96 13.98 5.51 -12.31
N CYS A 97 13.69 5.41 -11.02
CA CYS A 97 13.98 6.42 -10.01
C CYS A 97 14.35 5.61 -8.76
N CYS A 98 15.62 5.38 -8.39
CA CYS A 98 16.79 6.24 -8.48
C CYS A 98 18.04 5.39 -8.76
N ILE A 99 18.66 5.56 -9.93
CA ILE A 99 20.10 5.40 -10.08
C ILE A 99 20.54 6.60 -10.90
N SER A 100 20.86 7.68 -10.20
CA SER A 100 21.85 8.63 -10.71
C SER A 100 23.22 8.07 -10.31
N PRO A 101 24.22 8.13 -11.20
CA PRO A 101 25.54 7.51 -11.01
C PRO A 101 26.27 8.02 -9.76
#